data_AF-A0A140FWG4-F1
#
_entry.id   AF-A0A140FWG4-F1
#
_cell.length_a   1.000
_cell.length_b   1.000
_cell.length_c   1.000
_cell.angle_alpha   90.00
_cell.angle_beta   90.00
_cell.angle_gamma   90.00
#
_symmetry.space_group_name_H-M   'P 1'
#
loop_
_entity.id
_entity.type
_entity.pdbx_description
1 polymer ?
#
loop_
_entity_poly.entity_id
_entity_poly.type
_entity_poly.pdbx_seq_one_letter_code
_entity_poly.pdbx_strand_id
1 'polypeptide(L)'
;MNRSYKDELDRIIQSTLSTLQDLKKQVSEMRVLGADTQLDSYTTKKAKELEILIDFYKGILRKIKSFSDRYVNVRDQCLRLRELRRRKILWSLAPLVPGDRRAKKILKWLDHLDYEERCIYQQMLSADQVSNLVSSESYPNGIPFVRCEEIPQPWRERFLCLNRDSIREREVAYYHDWMRFISEWQKAEVLVEHHRAAWYGNA
;
A
#
# COMPACT_ATOMS: atom_id res chain seq x y z
N MET A 1 -9.12 -7.08 -9.75
CA MET A 1 -9.30 -5.82 -10.52
C MET A 1 -8.35 -4.67 -10.14
N ASN A 2 -7.59 -4.72 -9.04
CA ASN A 2 -6.85 -3.55 -8.52
C ASN A 2 -5.39 -3.35 -8.97
N ARG A 3 -4.69 -4.36 -9.50
CA ARG A 3 -3.34 -4.18 -10.10
C ARG A 3 -3.41 -3.34 -11.38
N SER A 4 -4.44 -3.59 -12.19
CA SER A 4 -4.64 -2.95 -13.51
C SER A 4 -4.57 -1.42 -13.47
N TYR A 5 -5.22 -0.76 -12.50
CA TYR A 5 -5.33 0.70 -12.49
C TYR A 5 -4.03 1.39 -12.05
N LYS A 6 -3.31 0.82 -11.08
CA LYS A 6 -2.01 1.35 -10.65
C LYS A 6 -0.97 1.16 -11.76
N ASP A 7 -0.93 -0.03 -12.36
CA ASP A 7 -0.01 -0.34 -13.46
C ASP A 7 -0.28 0.52 -14.70
N GLU A 8 -1.52 0.97 -14.91
CA GLU A 8 -1.91 1.87 -15.98
C GLU A 8 -1.55 3.33 -15.69
N LEU A 9 -1.76 3.80 -14.45
CA LEU A 9 -1.28 5.11 -14.01
C LEU A 9 0.25 5.22 -14.07
N ASP A 10 0.97 4.18 -13.61
CA ASP A 10 2.43 4.14 -13.67
C ASP A 10 2.92 4.15 -15.13
N ARG A 11 2.24 3.43 -16.03
CA ARG A 11 2.52 3.50 -17.48
C ARG A 11 2.31 4.91 -18.05
N ILE A 12 1.22 5.57 -17.72
CA ILE A 12 0.93 6.94 -18.18
C ILE A 12 1.99 7.92 -17.66
N ILE A 13 2.38 7.79 -16.38
CA ILE A 13 3.42 8.63 -15.77
C ILE A 13 4.76 8.44 -16.49
N GLN A 14 5.19 7.19 -16.70
CA GLN A 14 6.47 6.90 -17.36
C GLN A 14 6.48 7.37 -18.82
N SER A 15 5.39 7.15 -19.55
CA SER A 15 5.25 7.66 -20.92
C SER A 15 5.37 9.18 -20.97
N THR A 16 4.68 9.90 -20.08
CA THR A 16 4.71 11.37 -20.03
C THR A 16 6.09 11.92 -19.63
N LEU A 17 6.80 11.22 -18.73
CA LEU A 17 8.17 11.58 -18.35
C LEU A 17 9.16 11.42 -19.52
N SER A 18 9.02 10.34 -20.28
CA SER A 18 9.81 10.10 -21.50
C SER A 18 9.61 11.23 -22.52
N THR A 19 8.36 11.59 -22.83
CA THR A 19 8.04 12.70 -23.73
C THR A 19 8.64 14.04 -23.26
N LEU A 20 8.63 14.30 -21.95
CA LEU A 20 9.27 15.50 -21.39
C LEU A 20 10.79 15.52 -21.53
N GLN A 21 11.44 14.35 -21.43
CA GLN A 21 12.89 14.24 -21.65
C GLN A 21 13.24 14.53 -23.11
N ASP A 22 12.47 13.99 -24.05
CA ASP A 22 12.65 14.23 -25.49
C ASP A 22 12.46 15.72 -25.84
N LEU A 23 11.40 16.35 -25.33
CA LEU A 23 11.13 17.77 -25.56
C LEU A 23 12.24 18.67 -24.98
N LYS A 24 12.73 18.36 -23.77
CA LYS A 24 13.86 19.09 -23.18
C LYS A 24 15.13 18.94 -24.00
N LYS A 25 15.39 17.74 -24.52
CA LYS A 25 16.54 17.48 -25.38
C LYS A 25 16.49 18.32 -26.66
N GLN A 26 15.33 18.35 -27.33
CA GLN A 26 15.12 19.17 -28.53
C GLN A 26 15.34 20.66 -28.26
N VAL A 27 14.83 21.20 -27.14
CA VAL A 27 15.06 22.60 -26.76
C VAL A 27 16.55 22.89 -26.54
N SER A 28 17.28 22.00 -25.87
CA SER A 28 18.73 22.14 -25.68
C SER A 28 19.49 22.14 -27.01
N GLU A 29 19.15 21.23 -27.93
CA GLU A 29 19.78 21.15 -29.27
C GLU A 29 19.52 22.41 -30.10
N MET A 30 18.29 22.95 -30.08
CA MET A 30 17.97 24.20 -30.81
C MET A 30 18.66 25.43 -30.24
N ARG A 31 18.91 25.48 -28.92
CA ARG A 31 19.66 26.58 -28.30
C ARG A 31 21.13 26.58 -28.71
N VAL A 32 21.73 25.40 -28.85
CA VAL A 32 23.11 25.26 -29.36
C VAL A 32 23.17 25.71 -30.83
N LEU A 33 22.24 25.24 -31.67
CA LEU A 33 22.21 25.60 -33.10
C LEU A 33 21.90 27.09 -33.35
N GLY A 34 21.06 27.70 -32.52
CA GLY A 34 20.71 29.13 -32.61
C GLY A 34 21.83 30.07 -32.17
N ALA A 35 22.81 29.60 -31.40
CA ALA A 35 23.96 30.40 -30.98
C ALA A 35 25.02 30.59 -32.08
N ASP A 36 25.08 29.67 -33.06
CA ASP A 36 26.11 29.64 -34.11
C ASP A 36 25.67 30.27 -35.45
N THR A 37 24.39 30.62 -35.62
CA THR A 37 23.87 31.14 -36.90
C THR A 37 22.95 32.34 -36.69
N GLN A 38 22.98 33.34 -37.58
CA GLN A 38 22.03 34.48 -37.64
C GLN A 38 20.56 34.06 -37.94
N LEU A 39 20.17 32.82 -37.61
CA LEU A 39 18.85 32.22 -37.79
C LEU A 39 17.93 32.46 -36.56
N ASP A 40 18.04 33.64 -35.96
CA ASP A 40 17.65 33.91 -34.57
C ASP A 40 16.12 33.93 -34.33
N SER A 41 15.32 34.36 -35.31
CA SER A 41 13.88 34.57 -35.08
C SER A 41 13.05 33.27 -35.05
N TYR A 42 13.26 32.36 -36.02
CA TYR A 42 12.46 31.14 -36.15
C TYR A 42 12.80 30.09 -35.09
N THR A 43 14.11 29.88 -34.85
CA THR A 43 14.60 28.90 -33.85
C THR A 43 14.20 29.31 -32.44
N THR A 44 14.30 30.61 -32.12
CA THR A 44 13.85 31.17 -30.84
C THR A 44 12.33 31.08 -30.66
N LYS A 45 11.55 31.31 -31.72
CA LYS A 45 10.08 31.14 -31.67
C LYS A 45 9.68 29.69 -31.39
N LYS A 46 10.29 28.73 -32.10
CA LYS A 46 10.01 27.30 -31.94
C LYS A 46 10.45 26.77 -30.57
N ALA A 47 11.57 27.26 -30.03
CA ALA A 47 12.01 26.92 -28.68
C ALA A 47 11.00 27.39 -27.61
N LYS A 48 10.45 28.62 -27.74
CA LYS A 48 9.39 29.12 -26.84
C LYS A 48 8.11 28.29 -26.91
N GLU A 49 7.69 27.87 -28.11
CA GLU A 49 6.53 26.99 -28.28
C GLU A 49 6.72 25.64 -27.57
N LEU A 50 7.94 25.08 -27.61
CA LEU A 50 8.26 23.83 -26.92
C LEU A 50 8.37 24.00 -25.40
N GLU A 51 8.82 25.16 -24.90
CA GLU A 51 8.77 25.48 -23.48
C GLU A 51 7.34 25.53 -22.94
N ILE A 52 6.40 26.12 -23.71
CA ILE A 52 4.97 26.12 -23.37
C ILE A 52 4.43 24.69 -23.28
N LEU A 53 4.80 23.82 -24.24
CA LEU A 53 4.43 22.40 -24.21
C LEU A 53 5.02 21.69 -22.99
N ILE A 54 6.29 21.93 -22.66
CA ILE A 54 6.95 21.37 -21.48
C ILE A 54 6.18 21.76 -20.20
N ASP A 55 5.80 23.02 -20.07
CA ASP A 55 5.08 23.50 -18.88
C ASP A 55 3.65 22.96 -18.80
N PHE A 56 2.98 22.78 -19.94
CA PHE A 56 1.70 22.08 -20.04
C PHE A 56 1.82 20.62 -19.54
N TYR A 57 2.79 19.85 -20.05
CA TYR A 57 3.01 18.46 -19.63
C TYR A 57 3.42 18.34 -18.16
N LYS A 58 4.25 19.26 -17.63
CA LYS A 58 4.52 19.34 -16.18
C LYS A 58 3.25 19.59 -15.36
N GLY A 59 2.33 20.41 -15.88
CA GLY A 59 1.03 20.68 -15.27
C GLY A 59 0.17 19.42 -15.18
N ILE A 60 0.10 18.64 -16.26
CA ILE A 60 -0.59 17.35 -16.30
C ILE A 60 0.02 16.38 -15.28
N LEU A 61 1.35 16.22 -15.27
CA LEU A 61 2.04 15.34 -14.33
C LEU A 61 1.75 15.70 -12.87
N ARG A 62 1.73 16.99 -12.52
CA ARG A 62 1.37 17.43 -11.16
C ARG A 62 -0.06 17.02 -10.79
N LYS A 63 -1.01 17.16 -11.71
CA LYS A 63 -2.41 16.77 -11.48
C LYS A 63 -2.57 15.25 -11.33
N ILE A 64 -1.91 14.46 -12.19
CA ILE A 64 -1.95 12.99 -12.14
C ILE A 64 -1.33 12.49 -10.84
N LYS A 65 -0.14 12.98 -10.46
CA LYS A 65 0.49 12.63 -9.18
C LYS A 65 -0.42 12.98 -7.99
N SER A 66 -0.94 14.21 -7.95
CA SER A 66 -1.86 14.63 -6.89
C SER A 66 -3.12 13.77 -6.79
N PHE A 67 -3.67 13.32 -7.92
CA PHE A 67 -4.81 12.40 -7.94
C PHE A 67 -4.42 11.00 -7.43
N SER A 68 -3.29 10.46 -7.90
CA SER A 68 -2.75 9.18 -7.44
C SER A 68 -2.51 9.19 -5.92
N ASP A 69 -1.86 10.23 -5.41
CA ASP A 69 -1.56 10.40 -3.99
C ASP A 69 -2.85 10.47 -3.15
N ARG A 70 -3.85 11.22 -3.61
CA ARG A 70 -5.17 11.27 -2.94
C ARG A 70 -5.85 9.91 -2.93
N TYR A 71 -5.80 9.19 -4.04
CA TYR A 71 -6.46 7.89 -4.17
C TYR A 71 -5.79 6.82 -3.29
N VAL A 72 -4.45 6.79 -3.26
CA VAL A 72 -3.67 5.93 -2.35
C VAL A 72 -3.98 6.28 -0.90
N ASN A 73 -4.01 7.57 -0.53
CA ASN A 73 -4.32 8.01 0.82
C ASN A 73 -5.72 7.59 1.30
N VAL A 74 -6.76 7.77 0.47
CA VAL A 74 -8.13 7.34 0.81
C VAL A 74 -8.22 5.82 0.94
N ARG A 75 -7.56 5.07 0.06
CA ARG A 75 -7.50 3.61 0.13
C ARG A 75 -6.82 3.14 1.42
N ASP A 76 -5.68 3.73 1.77
CA ASP A 76 -4.94 3.39 2.99
C ASP A 76 -5.70 3.79 4.25
N GLN A 77 -6.42 4.93 4.23
CA GLN A 77 -7.30 5.34 5.33
C GLN A 77 -8.48 4.37 5.51
N CYS A 78 -9.10 3.90 4.42
CA CYS A 78 -10.14 2.89 4.45
C CYS A 78 -9.61 1.55 5.00
N LEU A 79 -8.42 1.13 4.57
CA LEU A 79 -7.77 -0.08 5.05
C LEU A 79 -7.48 -0.01 6.55
N ARG A 80 -6.89 1.09 7.01
CA ARG A 80 -6.60 1.34 8.42
C ARG A 80 -7.85 1.29 9.29
N LEU A 81 -8.93 1.96 8.88
CA LEU A 81 -10.19 1.93 9.61
C LEU A 81 -10.77 0.51 9.69
N ARG A 82 -10.63 -0.27 8.62
CA ARG A 82 -11.08 -1.66 8.57
C ARG A 82 -10.28 -2.55 9.53
N GLU A 83 -8.96 -2.46 9.54
CA GLU A 83 -8.13 -3.28 10.45
C GLU A 83 -8.29 -2.86 11.92
N LEU A 84 -8.51 -1.57 12.21
CA LEU A 84 -8.89 -1.11 13.55
C LEU A 84 -10.24 -1.70 14.01
N ARG A 85 -11.24 -1.77 13.11
CA ARG A 85 -12.53 -2.43 13.40
C ARG A 85 -12.32 -3.92 13.64
N ARG A 86 -11.56 -4.61 12.78
CA ARG A 86 -11.23 -6.03 12.92
C ARG A 86 -10.62 -6.32 14.30
N ARG A 87 -9.61 -5.54 14.70
CA ARG A 87 -8.97 -5.68 16.03
C ARG A 87 -9.98 -5.52 17.17
N LYS A 88 -10.83 -4.50 17.12
CA LYS A 88 -11.87 -4.28 18.15
C LYS A 88 -12.83 -5.48 18.25
N ILE A 89 -13.20 -6.06 17.12
CA ILE A 89 -14.10 -7.22 17.09
C ILE A 89 -13.40 -8.47 17.64
N LEU A 90 -12.14 -8.73 17.23
CA LEU A 90 -11.34 -9.83 17.79
C LEU A 90 -11.14 -9.70 19.31
N TRP A 91 -10.85 -8.50 19.80
CA TRP A 91 -10.77 -8.22 21.23
C TRP A 91 -12.09 -8.44 21.98
N SER A 92 -13.21 -8.12 21.35
CA SER A 92 -14.53 -8.38 21.93
C SER A 92 -14.88 -9.86 21.94
N LEU A 93 -14.29 -10.64 21.02
CA LEU A 93 -14.47 -12.10 20.94
C LEU A 93 -13.59 -12.83 21.97
N ALA A 94 -12.37 -12.36 22.20
CA ALA A 94 -11.36 -12.98 23.06
C ALA A 94 -11.84 -13.47 24.45
N PRO A 95 -12.66 -12.72 25.22
CA PRO A 95 -13.11 -13.17 26.53
C PRO A 95 -14.29 -14.15 26.49
N LEU A 96 -14.84 -14.44 25.31
CA LEU A 96 -16.00 -15.32 25.16
C LEU A 96 -15.56 -16.77 24.96
N VAL A 97 -16.37 -17.70 25.47
CA VAL A 97 -16.17 -19.13 25.19
C VAL A 97 -16.88 -19.54 23.90
N PRO A 98 -16.35 -20.50 23.13
CA PRO A 98 -17.07 -21.10 22.00
C PRO A 98 -18.48 -21.53 22.41
N GLY A 99 -19.48 -21.21 21.59
CA GLY A 99 -20.90 -21.44 21.91
C GLY A 99 -21.62 -20.34 22.70
N ASP A 100 -20.92 -19.28 23.16
CA ASP A 100 -21.58 -18.11 23.76
C ASP A 100 -22.48 -17.39 22.73
N ARG A 101 -23.74 -17.11 23.10
CA ARG A 101 -24.73 -16.43 22.23
C ARG A 101 -24.27 -15.04 21.80
N ARG A 102 -23.50 -14.34 22.63
CA ARG A 102 -22.93 -13.02 22.32
C ARG A 102 -21.94 -13.10 21.16
N ALA A 103 -21.20 -14.22 21.05
CA ALA A 103 -20.22 -14.42 19.98
C ALA A 103 -20.88 -14.46 18.60
N LYS A 104 -22.12 -14.94 18.47
CA LYS A 104 -22.81 -15.05 17.17
C LYS A 104 -22.92 -13.71 16.44
N LYS A 105 -23.24 -12.61 17.13
CA LYS A 105 -23.32 -11.28 16.51
C LYS A 105 -21.92 -10.77 16.13
N ILE A 106 -20.92 -11.04 16.96
CA ILE A 106 -19.52 -10.66 16.75
C ILE A 106 -18.93 -11.37 15.52
N LEU A 107 -19.19 -12.68 15.38
CA LEU A 107 -18.79 -13.48 14.22
C LEU A 107 -19.37 -12.95 12.91
N LYS A 108 -20.65 -12.56 12.89
CA LYS A 108 -21.25 -11.94 11.68
C LYS A 108 -20.53 -10.68 11.21
N TRP A 109 -20.03 -9.86 12.14
CA TRP A 109 -19.22 -8.69 11.77
C TRP A 109 -17.84 -9.09 11.23
N LEU A 110 -17.19 -10.12 11.79
CA LEU A 110 -15.94 -10.66 11.23
C LEU A 110 -16.16 -11.23 9.84
N ASP A 111 -17.23 -12.00 9.64
CA ASP A 111 -17.57 -12.61 8.34
C ASP A 111 -17.81 -11.52 7.28
N HIS A 112 -18.45 -10.41 7.65
CA HIS A 112 -18.62 -9.26 6.77
C HIS A 112 -17.28 -8.61 6.39
N LEU A 113 -16.37 -8.40 7.35
CA LEU A 113 -15.04 -7.87 7.07
C LEU A 113 -14.21 -8.81 6.18
N ASP A 114 -14.29 -10.12 6.42
CA ASP A 114 -13.61 -11.13 5.60
C ASP A 114 -14.15 -11.11 4.16
N TYR A 115 -15.46 -10.92 3.98
CA TYR A 115 -16.08 -10.77 2.67
C TYR A 115 -15.58 -9.51 1.95
N GLU A 116 -15.65 -8.34 2.59
CA GLU A 116 -15.14 -7.08 2.02
C GLU A 116 -13.67 -7.20 1.60
N GLU A 117 -12.87 -7.87 2.41
CA GLU A 117 -11.45 -8.06 2.15
C GLU A 117 -11.20 -8.98 0.96
N ARG A 118 -11.94 -10.08 0.81
CA ARG A 118 -11.86 -10.96 -0.38
C ARG A 118 -12.29 -10.26 -1.66
N CYS A 119 -13.22 -9.31 -1.60
CA CYS A 119 -13.58 -8.49 -2.76
C CYS A 119 -12.43 -7.58 -3.21
N ILE A 120 -11.57 -7.15 -2.28
CA ILE A 120 -10.46 -6.24 -2.54
C ILE A 120 -9.19 -7.01 -2.95
N TYR A 121 -8.88 -8.10 -2.25
CA TYR A 121 -7.69 -8.92 -2.43
C TYR A 121 -8.08 -10.26 -3.04
N GLN A 122 -7.59 -10.54 -4.25
CA GLN A 122 -7.91 -11.78 -5.00
C GLN A 122 -7.41 -13.05 -4.31
N GLN A 123 -6.33 -12.94 -3.53
CA GLN A 123 -5.78 -14.02 -2.74
C GLN A 123 -5.32 -13.47 -1.40
N MET A 124 -5.75 -14.10 -0.31
CA MET A 124 -5.27 -13.81 1.03
C MET A 124 -4.11 -14.73 1.36
N LEU A 125 -2.98 -14.16 1.77
CA LEU A 125 -1.92 -14.92 2.39
C LEU A 125 -2.36 -15.30 3.82
N SER A 126 -2.09 -16.54 4.24
CA SER A 126 -2.17 -16.94 5.64
C SER A 126 -1.05 -16.32 6.47
N ALA A 127 -1.16 -16.39 7.80
CA ALA A 127 -0.11 -15.94 8.72
C ALA A 127 1.24 -16.63 8.42
N ASP A 128 1.22 -17.93 8.15
CA ASP A 128 2.44 -18.68 7.80
C ASP A 128 3.01 -18.24 6.45
N GLN A 129 2.16 -18.05 5.44
CA GLN A 129 2.59 -17.62 4.12
C GLN A 129 3.24 -16.23 4.15
N VAL A 130 2.66 -15.28 4.89
CA VAL A 130 3.26 -13.95 5.03
C VAL A 130 4.53 -13.97 5.87
N SER A 131 4.59 -14.81 6.92
CA SER A 131 5.79 -14.96 7.74
C SER A 131 6.97 -15.49 6.92
N ASN A 132 6.72 -16.43 6.00
CA ASN A 132 7.75 -16.98 5.12
C ASN A 132 8.16 -16.02 3.99
N LEU A 133 7.30 -15.06 3.64
CA LEU A 133 7.57 -14.07 2.59
C LEU A 133 8.42 -12.91 3.11
N VAL A 134 8.18 -12.47 4.35
CA VAL A 134 8.87 -11.31 4.95
C VAL A 134 10.24 -11.76 5.46
N SER A 135 11.30 -11.27 4.82
CA SER A 135 12.68 -11.55 5.23
C SER A 135 13.10 -10.66 6.40
N SER A 136 14.10 -11.13 7.16
CA SER A 136 14.74 -10.32 8.19
C SER A 136 16.13 -9.86 7.75
N GLU A 137 16.45 -8.63 8.07
CA GLU A 137 17.79 -8.05 7.97
C GLU A 137 18.38 -7.88 9.36
N SER A 138 19.68 -7.67 9.46
CA SER A 138 20.35 -7.41 10.73
C SER A 138 21.08 -6.07 10.69
N TYR A 139 20.91 -5.27 11.74
CA TYR A 139 21.77 -4.13 11.97
C TYR A 139 23.23 -4.57 12.17
N PRO A 140 24.22 -3.67 12.04
CA PRO A 140 25.63 -4.00 12.31
C PRO A 140 25.90 -4.56 13.70
N ASN A 141 25.01 -4.30 14.67
CA ASN A 141 25.07 -4.85 16.03
C ASN A 141 24.39 -6.23 16.17
N GLY A 142 23.97 -6.85 15.06
CA GLY A 142 23.35 -8.18 15.03
C GLY A 142 21.87 -8.21 15.41
N ILE A 143 21.23 -7.07 15.70
CA ILE A 143 19.81 -7.05 16.05
C ILE A 143 18.96 -7.21 14.78
N PRO A 144 18.09 -8.24 14.69
CA PRO A 144 17.29 -8.49 13.51
C PRO A 144 16.06 -7.56 13.43
N PHE A 145 15.74 -7.12 12.23
CA PHE A 145 14.62 -6.24 11.90
C PHE A 145 13.95 -6.65 10.60
N VAL A 146 12.71 -6.18 10.39
CA VAL A 146 11.96 -6.30 9.14
C VAL A 146 11.65 -4.91 8.60
N ARG A 147 11.69 -4.77 7.27
CA ARG A 147 11.20 -3.55 6.61
C ARG A 147 9.69 -3.61 6.53
N CYS A 148 9.00 -2.65 7.13
CA CYS A 148 7.54 -2.59 7.07
C CYS A 148 7.05 -2.47 5.62
N GLU A 149 7.84 -1.83 4.75
CA GLU A 149 7.56 -1.70 3.31
C GLU A 149 7.61 -3.02 2.52
N GLU A 150 8.22 -4.07 3.06
CA GLU A 150 8.25 -5.40 2.45
C GLU A 150 7.07 -6.27 2.93
N ILE A 151 6.42 -5.89 4.03
CA ILE A 151 5.22 -6.57 4.50
C ILE A 151 4.08 -6.26 3.52
N PRO A 152 3.46 -7.27 2.89
CA PRO A 152 2.37 -7.04 1.94
C PRO A 152 1.12 -6.52 2.66
N GLN A 153 0.34 -5.68 1.97
CA GLN A 153 -1.00 -5.37 2.46
C GLN A 153 -1.93 -6.59 2.30
N PRO A 154 -2.84 -6.85 3.26
CA PRO A 154 -3.20 -6.02 4.41
C PRO A 154 -2.42 -6.31 5.71
N TRP A 155 -1.46 -7.24 5.67
CA TRP A 155 -0.68 -7.66 6.84
C TRP A 155 0.15 -6.54 7.46
N ARG A 156 0.66 -5.62 6.63
CA ARG A 156 1.32 -4.42 7.12
C ARG A 156 0.39 -3.62 8.01
N GLU A 157 -0.80 -3.26 7.54
CA GLU A 157 -1.72 -2.44 8.33
C GLU A 157 -2.19 -3.16 9.60
N ARG A 158 -2.40 -4.48 9.54
CA ARG A 158 -2.69 -5.31 10.73
C ARG A 158 -1.58 -5.18 11.78
N PHE A 159 -0.33 -5.31 11.34
CA PHE A 159 0.84 -5.15 12.20
C PHE A 159 0.96 -3.73 12.77
N LEU A 160 0.80 -2.69 11.93
CA LEU A 160 0.84 -1.28 12.34
C LEU A 160 -0.26 -0.95 13.36
N CYS A 161 -1.46 -1.51 13.18
CA CYS A 161 -2.57 -1.33 14.11
C CYS A 161 -2.28 -1.97 15.48
N LEU A 162 -1.44 -3.01 15.53
CA LEU A 162 -1.07 -3.73 16.75
C LEU A 162 0.08 -3.08 17.52
N ASN A 163 1.07 -2.59 16.79
CA ASN A 163 2.38 -2.20 17.32
C ASN A 163 2.71 -0.72 17.08
N ARG A 164 1.70 0.15 17.01
CA ARG A 164 1.87 1.56 16.60
C ARG A 164 2.91 2.33 17.43
N ASP A 165 3.05 2.00 18.71
CA ASP A 165 3.98 2.69 19.61
C ASP A 165 5.41 2.15 19.52
N SER A 166 5.62 0.94 18.98
CA SER A 166 6.96 0.34 18.81
C SER A 166 7.56 0.58 17.43
N ILE A 167 6.74 0.94 16.45
CA ILE A 167 7.18 1.27 15.09
C ILE A 167 7.66 2.71 15.09
N ARG A 168 8.96 2.87 15.34
CA ARG A 168 9.67 4.15 15.21
C ARG A 168 9.46 4.75 13.81
N GLU A 169 9.66 6.05 13.69
CA GLU A 169 9.53 6.89 12.48
C GLU A 169 10.27 6.40 11.20
N ARG A 170 10.93 5.23 11.20
CA ARG A 170 11.85 4.76 10.14
C ARG A 170 11.36 3.55 9.33
N GLU A 171 10.06 3.28 9.26
CA GLU A 171 9.52 2.23 8.37
C GLU A 171 10.09 0.81 8.64
N VAL A 172 10.67 0.59 9.83
CA VAL A 172 11.33 -0.65 10.24
C VAL A 172 10.78 -1.09 11.58
N ALA A 173 10.62 -2.39 11.76
CA ALA A 173 10.19 -3.00 13.01
C ALA A 173 11.15 -4.10 13.44
N TYR A 174 11.26 -4.35 14.75
CA TYR A 174 12.09 -5.47 15.21
C TYR A 174 11.49 -6.80 14.76
N TYR A 175 12.35 -7.74 14.36
CA TYR A 175 11.91 -9.05 13.90
C TYR A 175 11.14 -9.81 15.00
N HIS A 176 11.53 -9.62 16.27
CA HIS A 176 10.80 -10.23 17.39
C HIS A 176 9.35 -9.73 17.52
N ASP A 177 9.10 -8.43 17.27
CA ASP A 177 7.75 -7.86 17.30
C ASP A 177 6.91 -8.40 16.15
N TRP A 178 7.51 -8.54 14.97
CA TRP A 178 6.88 -9.18 13.82
C TRP A 178 6.48 -10.63 14.11
N MET A 179 7.41 -11.45 14.61
CA MET A 179 7.12 -12.85 14.95
C MET A 179 6.09 -12.99 16.07
N ARG A 180 6.13 -12.11 17.07
CA ARG A 180 5.11 -12.05 18.12
C ARG A 180 3.74 -11.74 17.53
N PHE A 181 3.65 -10.76 16.62
CA PHE A 181 2.42 -10.43 15.92
C PHE A 181 1.86 -11.63 15.16
N ILE A 182 2.69 -12.34 14.38
CA ILE A 182 2.28 -13.54 13.64
C ILE A 182 1.70 -14.60 14.59
N SER A 183 2.40 -14.89 15.68
CA SER A 183 1.93 -15.88 16.66
C SER A 183 0.59 -15.48 17.31
N GLU A 184 0.42 -14.23 17.71
CA GLU A 184 -0.84 -13.74 18.30
C GLU A 184 -1.98 -13.75 17.27
N TRP A 185 -1.67 -13.47 15.99
CA TRP A 185 -2.65 -13.56 14.93
C TRP A 185 -3.14 -14.99 14.72
N GLN A 186 -2.24 -15.97 14.66
CA GLN A 186 -2.59 -17.39 14.53
C GLN A 186 -3.49 -17.87 15.68
N LYS A 187 -3.19 -17.46 16.92
CA LYS A 187 -4.04 -17.74 18.08
C LYS A 187 -5.45 -17.16 17.91
N ALA A 188 -5.55 -15.94 17.37
CA ALA A 188 -6.84 -15.30 17.10
C ALA A 188 -7.61 -16.02 15.99
N GLU A 189 -6.93 -16.51 14.93
CA GLU A 189 -7.56 -17.31 13.87
C GLU A 189 -8.15 -18.61 14.42
N VAL A 190 -7.37 -19.36 15.22
CA VAL A 190 -7.85 -20.59 15.89
C VAL A 190 -9.03 -20.32 16.82
N LEU A 191 -8.98 -19.23 17.59
CA LEU A 191 -10.09 -18.82 18.44
C LEU A 191 -11.37 -18.57 17.62
N VAL A 192 -11.25 -17.81 16.53
CA VAL A 192 -12.38 -17.54 15.62
C VAL A 192 -12.92 -18.84 15.04
N GLU A 193 -12.06 -19.76 14.61
CA GLU A 193 -12.46 -21.08 14.10
C GLU A 193 -13.24 -21.90 15.13
N HIS A 194 -12.78 -21.97 16.39
CA HIS A 194 -13.51 -22.65 17.46
C HIS A 194 -14.90 -22.04 17.68
N HIS A 195 -15.01 -20.71 17.69
CA HIS A 195 -16.31 -20.03 17.79
C HIS A 195 -17.21 -20.32 16.58
N ARG A 196 -16.65 -20.32 15.37
CA ARG A 196 -17.36 -20.66 14.13
C ARG A 196 -17.84 -22.11 14.16
N ALA A 197 -17.00 -23.06 14.55
CA ALA A 197 -17.36 -24.47 14.65
C ALA A 197 -18.53 -24.71 15.63
N ALA A 198 -18.51 -24.06 16.79
CA ALA A 198 -19.58 -24.17 17.79
C ALA A 198 -20.96 -23.66 17.29
N TRP A 199 -20.99 -22.74 16.32
CA TRP A 199 -22.21 -22.11 15.82
C TRP A 199 -22.65 -22.55 14.42
N TYR A 200 -21.71 -22.88 13.56
CA TYR A 200 -21.94 -23.27 12.17
C TYR A 200 -21.73 -24.77 11.93
N GLY A 201 -21.02 -25.47 12.81
CA GLY A 201 -20.83 -26.93 12.76
C GLY A 201 -21.88 -27.75 13.53
N ASN A 202 -22.80 -27.07 14.24
CA ASN A 202 -23.97 -27.66 14.92
C ASN A 202 -25.28 -27.43 14.13
N ALA A 203 -25.19 -27.19 12.82
CA ALA A 203 -26.32 -26.97 11.92
C ALA A 203 -26.51 -28.18 10.99
#